data_AF-A0A7R7EHE2-F1
#
_entry.id   AF-A0A7R7EHE2-F1
#
_cell.length_a   1.000
_cell.length_b   1.000
_cell.length_c   1.000
_cell.angle_alpha   90.00
_cell.angle_beta   90.00
_cell.angle_gamma   90.00
#
_symmetry.space_group_name_H-M   'P 1'
#
loop_
_entity.id
_entity.type
_entity.pdbx_description
1 polymer ?
#
loop_
_entity_poly.entity_id
_entity_poly.type
_entity_poly.pdbx_seq_one_letter_code
_entity_poly.pdbx_strand_id
1 'polypeptide(L)'
;MNDIDTYYNQINSNIRKGKYKLLGSGSGRRVYDLGNGYVVKVAKNRKGIAQNKTEYEISSNDPSDVFARVKAMSDDSIFLVMEKAQRLKDLSYVRQYYHVYNNRQLFQINELRDFYVYNDLLVPDLYRCVNWGMIDGKPVIIDYGFTKNVRRKYYSMF
;
A
#
# COMPACT_ATOMS: atom_id res chain seq x y z
N MET A 1 -2.45 8.27 -28.65
CA MET A 1 -2.14 7.59 -27.38
C MET A 1 -1.97 8.68 -26.36
N ASN A 2 -2.75 8.70 -25.29
CA ASN A 2 -2.64 9.76 -24.29
C ASN A 2 -1.33 9.57 -23.49
N ASP A 3 -0.88 10.62 -22.79
CA ASP A 3 0.39 10.58 -22.06
C ASP A 3 0.40 9.54 -20.93
N ILE A 4 -0.78 9.24 -20.37
CA ILE A 4 -0.93 8.28 -19.26
C ILE A 4 -0.77 6.83 -19.73
N ASP A 5 -1.28 6.48 -20.92
CA ASP A 5 -1.07 5.18 -21.55
C ASP A 5 0.41 4.99 -21.88
N THR A 6 1.05 6.02 -22.41
CA THR A 6 2.49 6.00 -22.69
C THR A 6 3.31 5.74 -21.42
N TYR A 7 2.95 6.39 -20.30
CA TYR A 7 3.62 6.22 -19.02
C TYR A 7 3.56 4.78 -18.49
N TYR A 8 2.38 4.14 -18.48
CA TYR A 8 2.26 2.76 -17.99
C TYR A 8 2.88 1.73 -18.93
N ASN A 9 2.86 1.98 -20.24
CA ASN A 9 3.56 1.14 -21.21
C ASN A 9 5.08 1.20 -21.04
N GLN A 10 5.63 2.39 -20.73
CA GLN A 10 7.04 2.55 -20.35
C GLN A 10 7.38 1.72 -19.11
N ILE A 11 6.54 1.81 -18.06
CA ILE A 11 6.73 1.02 -16.83
C ILE A 11 6.76 -0.48 -17.15
N ASN A 12 5.76 -0.98 -17.88
CA ASN A 12 5.67 -2.39 -18.25
C ASN A 12 6.89 -2.86 -19.07
N SER A 13 7.33 -2.06 -20.03
CA SER A 13 8.54 -2.32 -20.84
C SER A 13 9.80 -2.41 -19.96
N ASN A 14 9.97 -1.50 -19.01
CA ASN A 14 11.10 -1.49 -18.09
C ASN A 14 11.08 -2.69 -17.12
N ILE A 15 9.90 -3.11 -16.64
CA ILE A 15 9.74 -4.34 -15.85
C ILE A 15 10.19 -5.56 -16.67
N ARG A 16 9.72 -5.71 -17.91
CA ARG A 16 10.08 -6.83 -18.79
C ARG A 16 11.57 -6.89 -19.10
N LYS A 17 12.22 -5.73 -19.19
CA LYS A 17 13.67 -5.59 -19.38
C LYS A 17 14.48 -5.75 -18.07
N GLY A 18 13.84 -6.00 -16.94
CA GLY A 18 14.52 -6.19 -15.65
C GLY A 18 15.10 -4.91 -15.04
N LYS A 19 14.69 -3.72 -15.50
CA LYS A 19 15.25 -2.45 -15.04
C LYS A 19 14.79 -2.04 -13.63
N TYR A 20 13.65 -2.56 -13.18
CA TYR A 20 13.11 -2.26 -11.86
C TYR A 20 13.28 -3.43 -10.91
N LYS A 21 13.78 -3.14 -9.72
CA LYS A 21 14.00 -4.14 -8.67
C LYS A 21 12.66 -4.63 -8.12
N LEU A 22 12.43 -5.94 -8.15
CA LEU A 22 11.30 -6.56 -7.46
C LEU A 22 11.50 -6.45 -5.95
N LEU A 23 10.57 -5.79 -5.26
CA LEU A 23 10.59 -5.65 -3.80
C LEU A 23 9.78 -6.76 -3.13
N GLY A 24 8.71 -7.22 -3.76
CA GLY A 24 7.86 -8.27 -3.19
C GLY A 24 6.84 -8.81 -4.19
N SER A 25 6.35 -10.01 -3.92
CA SER A 25 5.30 -10.66 -4.69
C SER A 25 4.35 -11.37 -3.74
N GLY A 26 3.11 -10.88 -3.64
CA GLY A 26 2.04 -11.50 -2.88
C GLY A 26 1.12 -12.34 -3.77
N SER A 27 -0.02 -12.79 -3.26
CA SER A 27 -1.01 -13.54 -4.06
C SER A 27 -1.67 -12.68 -5.16
N GLY A 28 -1.93 -11.40 -4.88
CA GLY A 28 -2.60 -10.48 -5.80
C GLY A 28 -1.66 -9.69 -6.72
N ARG A 29 -0.47 -9.32 -6.25
CA ARG A 29 0.35 -8.26 -6.87
C ARG A 29 1.85 -8.53 -6.82
N ARG A 30 2.61 -7.88 -7.69
CA ARG A 30 4.07 -7.70 -7.60
C ARG A 30 4.36 -6.22 -7.35
N VAL A 31 5.38 -5.92 -6.56
CA VAL A 31 5.78 -4.55 -6.23
C VAL A 31 7.19 -4.31 -6.71
N TYR A 32 7.40 -3.26 -7.50
CA TYR A 32 8.70 -2.90 -8.05
C TYR A 32 9.11 -1.50 -7.60
N ASP A 33 10.41 -1.34 -7.39
CA ASP A 33 11.07 -0.06 -7.14
C ASP A 33 11.30 0.68 -8.46
N LEU A 34 10.71 1.87 -8.62
CA LEU A 34 10.90 2.68 -9.83
C LEU A 34 12.23 3.46 -9.81
N GLY A 35 12.96 3.44 -8.68
CA GLY A 35 14.27 4.10 -8.57
C GLY A 35 14.22 5.62 -8.44
N ASN A 36 13.03 6.20 -8.34
CA ASN A 36 12.78 7.64 -8.34
C ASN A 36 11.94 8.10 -7.13
N GLY A 37 12.01 7.37 -6.01
CA GLY A 37 11.20 7.65 -4.81
C GLY A 37 9.80 7.04 -4.83
N TYR A 38 9.45 6.28 -5.88
CA TYR A 38 8.15 5.62 -6.01
C TYR A 38 8.28 4.10 -6.18
N VAL A 39 7.17 3.41 -5.90
CA VAL A 39 6.96 2.01 -6.24
C VAL A 39 5.79 1.89 -7.21
N VAL A 40 5.80 0.83 -8.01
CA VAL A 40 4.62 0.40 -8.77
C VAL A 40 4.14 -0.97 -8.27
N LYS A 41 2.86 -1.04 -7.92
CA LYS A 41 2.14 -2.28 -7.58
C LYS A 41 1.40 -2.77 -8.82
N VAL A 42 1.85 -3.88 -9.38
CA VAL A 42 1.31 -4.49 -10.60
C VAL A 42 0.38 -5.66 -10.23
N ALA A 43 -0.89 -5.54 -10.57
CA ALA A 43 -1.89 -6.59 -10.35
C ALA A 43 -1.62 -7.81 -11.23
N LYS A 44 -1.77 -9.01 -10.64
CA LYS A 44 -1.66 -10.30 -11.33
C LYS A 44 -3.01 -10.92 -11.64
N ASN A 45 -4.05 -10.51 -10.92
CA ASN A 45 -5.38 -11.11 -10.97
C ASN A 45 -6.43 -10.13 -10.43
N ARG A 46 -7.70 -10.56 -10.46
CA ARG A 46 -8.85 -9.77 -9.97
C ARG A 46 -8.71 -9.32 -8.51
N LYS A 47 -8.03 -10.10 -7.66
CA LYS A 47 -7.77 -9.74 -6.26
C LYS A 47 -6.82 -8.54 -6.19
N GLY A 48 -5.73 -8.57 -6.97
CA GLY A 48 -4.80 -7.45 -7.07
C GLY A 48 -5.42 -6.18 -7.66
N ILE A 49 -6.29 -6.32 -8.66
CA ILE A 49 -7.06 -5.19 -9.22
C ILE A 49 -7.94 -4.56 -8.13
N ALA A 50 -8.67 -5.38 -7.38
CA ALA A 50 -9.52 -4.89 -6.29
C ALA A 50 -8.70 -4.18 -5.20
N GLN A 51 -7.56 -4.74 -4.81
CA GLN A 51 -6.64 -4.12 -3.86
C GLN A 51 -6.12 -2.76 -4.35
N ASN A 52 -5.73 -2.66 -5.63
CA ASN A 52 -5.27 -1.39 -6.20
C ASN A 52 -6.38 -0.32 -6.19
N LYS A 53 -7.60 -0.67 -6.61
CA LYS A 53 -8.75 0.25 -6.57
C LYS A 53 -9.01 0.74 -5.15
N THR A 54 -9.03 -0.17 -4.18
CA THR A 54 -9.24 0.17 -2.78
C THR A 54 -8.15 1.10 -2.24
N GLU A 55 -6.87 0.85 -2.54
CA GLU A 55 -5.80 1.78 -2.11
C GLU A 55 -5.93 3.16 -2.77
N TYR A 56 -6.30 3.23 -4.05
CA TYR A 56 -6.52 4.49 -4.75
C TYR A 56 -7.70 5.27 -4.14
N GLU A 57 -8.83 4.62 -3.92
CA GLU A 57 -10.03 5.21 -3.32
C GLU A 57 -9.75 5.74 -1.90
N ILE A 58 -9.10 4.93 -1.06
CA ILE A 58 -8.75 5.32 0.31
C ILE A 58 -7.78 6.51 0.28
N SER A 59 -6.71 6.44 -0.53
CA SER A 59 -5.71 7.50 -0.62
C SER A 59 -6.27 8.81 -1.17
N SER A 60 -7.29 8.76 -2.02
CA SER A 60 -7.90 9.95 -2.63
C SER A 60 -8.86 10.66 -1.68
N ASN A 61 -9.51 9.91 -0.79
CA ASN A 61 -10.52 10.44 0.14
C ASN A 61 -9.96 10.80 1.52
N ASP A 62 -8.76 10.33 1.86
CA ASP A 62 -8.14 10.62 3.15
C ASP A 62 -7.11 11.76 3.04
N PRO A 63 -7.28 12.89 3.72
CA PRO A 63 -6.27 13.95 3.77
C PRO A 63 -5.15 13.68 4.79
N SER A 64 -5.18 12.59 5.57
CA SER A 64 -4.17 12.30 6.61
C SER A 64 -2.80 11.88 6.07
N ASP A 65 -1.73 12.11 6.84
CA ASP A 65 -0.38 11.66 6.49
C ASP A 65 -0.07 10.23 7.00
N VAL A 66 -1.09 9.46 7.39
CA VAL A 66 -0.91 8.14 8.01
C VAL A 66 -0.53 7.05 6.97
N PHE A 67 -0.81 7.28 5.68
CA PHE A 67 -0.54 6.33 4.59
C PHE A 67 0.48 6.87 3.60
N ALA A 68 1.26 5.97 3.01
CA ALA A 68 2.03 6.31 1.82
C ALA A 68 1.08 6.68 0.67
N ARG A 69 1.25 7.85 0.05
CA ARG A 69 0.27 8.36 -0.90
C ARG A 69 0.32 7.63 -2.23
N VAL A 70 -0.84 7.33 -2.78
CA VAL A 70 -0.99 6.93 -4.18
C VAL A 70 -0.89 8.18 -5.06
N LYS A 71 0.00 8.16 -6.05
CA LYS A 71 0.18 9.27 -6.98
C LYS A 71 -0.60 9.09 -8.27
N ALA A 72 -0.79 7.85 -8.72
CA ALA A 72 -1.51 7.54 -9.94
C ALA A 72 -1.94 6.08 -10.00
N MET A 73 -2.98 5.79 -10.79
CA MET A 73 -3.41 4.42 -11.13
C MET A 73 -3.82 4.38 -12.60
N SER A 74 -3.55 3.26 -13.28
CA SER A 74 -4.04 3.04 -14.64
C SER A 74 -5.56 2.81 -14.66
N ASP A 75 -6.22 3.12 -15.77
CA ASP A 75 -7.69 3.00 -15.90
C ASP A 75 -8.18 1.56 -15.65
N ASP A 76 -7.42 0.57 -16.11
CA ASP A 76 -7.66 -0.85 -15.87
C ASP A 76 -7.28 -1.32 -14.44
N SER A 77 -6.69 -0.41 -13.65
CA SER A 77 -6.20 -0.63 -12.28
C SER A 77 -5.12 -1.70 -12.14
N ILE A 78 -4.46 -2.07 -13.25
CA ILE A 78 -3.33 -3.01 -13.23
C ILE A 78 -2.11 -2.37 -12.56
N PHE A 79 -1.84 -1.10 -12.84
CA PHE A 79 -0.71 -0.38 -12.29
C PHE A 79 -1.17 0.65 -11.27
N LEU A 80 -0.59 0.61 -10.07
CA LEU A 80 -0.78 1.63 -9.05
C LEU A 80 0.58 2.15 -8.60
N VAL A 81 0.80 3.45 -8.72
CA VAL A 81 2.05 4.13 -8.34
C VAL A 81 1.87 4.81 -6.99
N MET A 82 2.76 4.49 -6.06
CA MET A 82 2.70 4.92 -4.66
C MET A 82 4.08 5.42 -4.22
N GLU A 83 4.11 6.32 -3.24
CA GLU A 83 5.35 6.72 -2.57
C GLU A 83 6.09 5.52 -2.01
N LYS A 84 7.42 5.53 -2.21
CA LYS A 84 8.28 4.48 -1.68
C LYS A 84 8.65 4.82 -0.24
N ALA A 85 8.17 4.02 0.70
CA ALA A 85 8.65 4.08 2.07
C ALA A 85 9.91 3.23 2.27
N GLN A 86 10.76 3.67 3.19
CA GLN A 86 11.84 2.85 3.73
C GLN A 86 11.26 1.70 4.57
N ARG A 87 11.85 0.51 4.47
CA ARG A 87 11.41 -0.65 5.24
C ARG A 87 11.80 -0.51 6.70
N LEU A 88 10.85 -0.81 7.57
CA LEU A 88 11.10 -0.97 9.00
C LEU A 88 11.58 -2.40 9.31
N LYS A 89 12.47 -2.54 10.29
CA LYS A 89 12.92 -3.85 10.79
C LYS A 89 11.86 -4.50 11.67
N ASP A 90 11.24 -3.69 12.53
CA ASP A 90 10.17 -4.07 13.43
C ASP A 90 9.36 -2.82 13.83
N LEU A 91 8.28 -3.02 14.61
CA LEU A 91 7.37 -1.95 15.02
C LEU A 91 7.89 -1.03 16.14
N SER A 92 9.12 -1.24 16.66
CA SER A 92 9.71 -0.39 17.71
C SER A 92 9.76 1.07 17.29
N TYR A 93 10.16 1.34 16.05
CA TYR A 93 10.20 2.69 15.50
C TYR A 93 8.81 3.35 15.51
N VAL A 94 7.78 2.62 15.08
CA VAL A 94 6.40 3.12 15.07
C VAL A 94 5.93 3.40 16.51
N ARG A 95 6.19 2.48 17.44
CA ARG A 95 5.85 2.66 18.86
C ARG A 95 6.55 3.87 19.48
N GLN A 96 7.83 4.06 19.19
CA GLN A 96 8.61 5.18 19.68
C GLN A 96 8.06 6.51 19.15
N TYR A 97 7.74 6.58 17.85
CA TYR A 97 7.16 7.77 17.22
C TYR A 97 5.84 8.19 17.88
N TYR A 98 4.97 7.23 18.17
CA TYR A 98 3.68 7.49 18.82
C TYR A 98 3.74 7.51 20.36
N HIS A 99 4.93 7.40 20.96
CA HIS A 99 5.13 7.37 22.42
C HIS A 99 4.30 6.29 23.14
N VAL A 100 4.17 5.11 22.54
CA VAL A 100 3.42 3.97 23.12
C VAL A 100 4.34 2.81 23.50
N TYR A 101 3.95 2.09 24.54
CA TYR A 101 4.78 1.03 25.11
C TYR A 101 4.69 -0.30 24.35
N ASN A 102 3.50 -0.59 23.81
CA ASN A 102 3.21 -1.85 23.15
C ASN A 102 2.25 -1.66 21.97
N ASN A 103 2.13 -2.69 21.13
CA ASN A 103 1.28 -2.63 19.95
C ASN A 103 -0.20 -2.43 20.31
N ARG A 104 -0.67 -2.94 21.46
CA ARG A 104 -2.08 -2.74 21.87
C ARG A 104 -2.41 -1.26 22.03
N GLN A 105 -1.51 -0.48 22.64
CA GLN A 105 -1.67 0.96 22.77
C GLN A 105 -1.58 1.68 21.43
N LEU A 106 -0.67 1.25 20.53
CA LEU A 106 -0.56 1.80 19.18
C LEU A 106 -1.91 1.78 18.45
N PHE A 107 -2.60 0.64 18.47
CA PHE A 107 -3.93 0.49 17.84
C PHE A 107 -5.09 1.02 18.71
N GLN A 108 -4.82 1.79 19.75
CA GLN A 108 -5.84 2.53 20.49
C GLN A 108 -5.75 4.04 20.28
N ILE A 109 -4.72 4.51 19.54
CA ILE A 109 -4.59 5.91 19.15
C ILE A 109 -5.77 6.27 18.26
N ASN A 110 -6.52 7.30 18.65
CA ASN A 110 -7.76 7.70 17.97
C ASN A 110 -7.56 7.94 16.47
N GLU A 111 -6.50 8.65 16.09
CA GLU A 111 -6.17 8.91 14.67
C GLU A 111 -6.04 7.63 13.84
N LEU A 112 -5.31 6.63 14.35
CA LEU A 112 -5.18 5.33 13.69
C LEU A 112 -6.50 4.57 13.71
N ARG A 113 -7.22 4.64 14.85
CA ARG A 113 -8.47 3.92 15.09
C ARG A 113 -9.60 4.34 14.20
N ASP A 114 -9.86 5.63 14.17
CA ASP A 114 -10.94 6.19 13.39
C ASP A 114 -10.72 5.87 11.92
N PHE A 115 -9.46 5.91 11.47
CA PHE A 115 -9.11 5.54 10.11
C PHE A 115 -9.40 4.08 9.77
N TYR A 116 -8.88 3.10 10.54
CA TYR A 116 -9.06 1.69 10.15
C TYR A 116 -10.51 1.23 10.30
N VAL A 117 -11.30 1.89 11.16
CA VAL A 117 -12.75 1.67 11.25
C VAL A 117 -13.46 2.25 10.03
N TYR A 118 -13.17 3.52 9.68
CA TYR A 118 -13.79 4.21 8.55
C TYR A 118 -13.54 3.49 7.22
N ASN A 119 -12.31 3.01 7.01
CA ASN A 119 -11.89 2.38 5.76
C ASN A 119 -12.09 0.85 5.73
N ASP A 120 -12.76 0.28 6.73
CA ASP A 120 -13.00 -1.17 6.84
C ASP A 120 -11.72 -2.03 6.71
N LEU A 121 -10.61 -1.55 7.28
CA LEU A 121 -9.34 -2.26 7.26
C LEU A 121 -9.33 -3.46 8.22
N LEU A 122 -8.49 -4.44 7.89
CA LEU A 122 -8.22 -5.58 8.75
C LEU A 122 -7.15 -5.22 9.79
N VAL A 123 -7.59 -4.87 10.99
CA VAL A 123 -6.70 -4.55 12.13
C VAL A 123 -5.61 -5.61 12.36
N PRO A 124 -5.88 -6.93 12.29
CA PRO A 124 -4.82 -7.94 12.43
C PRO A 124 -3.67 -7.80 11.44
N ASP A 125 -3.94 -7.33 10.22
CA ASP A 125 -2.89 -7.14 9.22
C ASP A 125 -2.02 -5.93 9.55
N LEU A 126 -2.58 -4.89 10.19
CA LEU A 126 -1.83 -3.71 10.63
C LEU A 126 -0.83 -4.00 11.75
N TYR A 127 -1.00 -5.09 12.53
CA TYR A 127 -0.01 -5.54 13.51
C TYR A 127 1.30 -6.04 12.88
N ARG A 128 1.33 -6.22 11.56
CA ARG A 128 2.50 -6.75 10.86
C ARG A 128 3.39 -5.61 10.40
N CYS A 129 4.64 -5.62 10.86
CA CYS A 129 5.63 -4.61 10.48
C CYS A 129 5.81 -4.46 8.96
N VAL A 130 5.58 -5.53 8.19
CA VAL A 130 5.70 -5.50 6.72
C VAL A 130 4.69 -4.58 6.04
N ASN A 131 3.63 -4.17 6.74
CA ASN A 131 2.62 -3.24 6.25
C ASN A 131 2.90 -1.78 6.64
N TRP A 132 4.03 -1.53 7.31
CA TRP A 132 4.51 -0.21 7.70
C TRP A 132 5.83 0.13 7.01
N GLY A 133 6.05 1.41 6.79
CA GLY A 133 7.29 1.97 6.31
C GLY A 133 7.60 3.33 6.94
N MET A 134 8.67 3.97 6.50
CA MET A 134 9.03 5.33 6.90
C MET A 134 9.19 6.22 5.66
N ILE A 135 8.56 7.40 5.67
CA ILE A 135 8.75 8.47 4.70
C ILE A 135 9.08 9.73 5.48
N ASP A 136 10.19 10.38 5.15
CA ASP A 136 10.64 11.64 5.79
C ASP A 136 10.61 11.62 7.33
N GLY A 137 11.01 10.49 7.92
CA GLY A 137 11.06 10.33 9.38
C GLY A 137 9.68 10.17 10.05
N LYS A 138 8.61 9.95 9.27
CA LYS A 138 7.27 9.60 9.76
C LYS A 138 6.96 8.12 9.45
N PRO A 139 6.43 7.34 10.41
CA PRO A 139 5.91 6.01 10.13
C PRO A 139 4.60 6.12 9.36
N VAL A 140 4.51 5.37 8.27
CA VAL A 140 3.32 5.34 7.39
C VAL A 140 2.89 3.91 7.11
N ILE A 141 1.59 3.71 6.87
CA ILE A 141 1.04 2.44 6.41
C ILE A 141 1.19 2.37 4.89
N ILE A 142 1.74 1.26 4.40
CA ILE A 142 2.10 1.07 2.97
C ILE A 142 1.25 0.00 2.28
N ASP A 143 0.49 -0.78 3.05
CA ASP A 143 -0.46 -1.77 2.53
C ASP A 143 -1.80 -1.63 3.24
N TYR A 144 -2.76 -1.06 2.52
CA TYR A 144 -4.11 -0.80 3.00
C TYR A 144 -5.16 -1.18 1.94
N GLY A 145 -4.78 -2.03 0.98
CA GLY A 145 -5.67 -2.55 -0.07
C GLY A 145 -6.50 -3.77 0.37
N PHE A 146 -6.21 -4.34 1.54
CA PHE A 146 -6.87 -5.54 2.04
C PHE A 146 -7.91 -5.23 3.12
N THR A 147 -9.07 -4.76 2.68
CA THR A 147 -10.24 -4.47 3.54
C THR A 147 -11.07 -5.73 3.84
N LYS A 148 -11.98 -5.67 4.82
CA LYS A 148 -12.91 -6.79 5.06
C LYS A 148 -13.79 -7.05 3.84
N ASN A 149 -14.20 -6.00 3.13
CA ASN A 149 -14.92 -6.12 1.86
C ASN A 149 -14.11 -6.86 0.78
N VAL A 150 -12.84 -6.50 0.56
CA VAL A 150 -11.96 -7.19 -0.40
C VAL A 150 -11.78 -8.65 0.01
N ARG A 151 -11.54 -8.93 1.29
CA ARG A 151 -11.44 -10.30 1.82
C ARG A 151 -12.72 -11.10 1.52
N ARG A 152 -13.88 -10.55 1.87
CA ARG A 152 -15.19 -11.21 1.68
C ARG A 152 -15.50 -11.47 0.21
N LYS A 153 -15.14 -10.58 -0.71
CA LYS A 153 -15.46 -10.74 -2.14
C LYS A 153 -14.48 -11.66 -2.88
N TYR A 154 -13.21 -11.69 -2.48
CA TYR A 154 -12.15 -12.29 -3.29
C TYR A 154 -11.36 -13.41 -2.59
N TYR A 155 -11.59 -13.64 -1.29
CA TYR A 155 -10.85 -14.60 -0.47
C TYR A 155 -11.76 -15.52 0.37
N SER A 156 -13.08 -15.49 0.17
CA SER A 156 -14.07 -16.25 0.95
C SER A 156 -14.42 -17.65 0.41
N MET A 157 -13.77 -18.11 -0.66
CA MET A 157 -13.88 -19.51 -1.09
C MET A 157 -12.69 -20.30 -0.55
N PHE A 158 -12.79 -20.70 0.72
CA PHE A 158 -12.27 -21.94 1.31
C PHE A 158 -13.05 -22.19 2.60
#